data_AF-A0A840PT16-F1
#
_entry.id   AF-A0A840PT16-F1
#
_cell.length_a   1.000
_cell.length_b   1.000
_cell.length_c   1.000
_cell.angle_alpha   90.00
_cell.angle_beta   90.00
_cell.angle_gamma   90.00
#
_symmetry.space_group_name_H-M   'P 1'
#
loop_
_entity.id
_entity.type
_entity.pdbx_description
1 polymer ?
#
loop_
_entity_poly.entity_id
_entity_poly.type
_entity_poly.pdbx_seq_one_letter_code
_entity_poly.pdbx_strand_id
1 'polypeptide(L)'
;MTIIRQPSLFDIQELYEMEPTHCYEVIISSIDLDEIYYAVTKKSRFGAPVELNYAAMIISAFIRYVERIPTIKDLVKLAFKLNCGFLVSDSVPSEASYSRLLSKLSESNVLEKVQEKVVRQAISEGFIIDDTIAIDATHFEARDQSPPKAEKPKNAPKKRGRKSKEERDQWLKEQAEKEADKPLYVSVKSCTPS
;
A
#
# COMPACT_ATOMS: atom_id res chain seq x y z
N MET A 1 -57.75 24.76 -2.01
CA MET A 1 -56.57 24.23 -1.31
C MET A 1 -55.41 24.22 -2.30
N THR A 2 -54.56 25.24 -2.27
CA THR A 2 -53.38 25.34 -3.14
C THR A 2 -52.27 24.48 -2.55
N ILE A 3 -52.02 23.33 -3.16
CA ILE A 3 -50.92 22.44 -2.79
C ILE A 3 -49.63 23.07 -3.30
N ILE A 4 -48.84 23.65 -2.40
CA ILE A 4 -47.49 24.14 -2.71
C ILE A 4 -46.61 22.89 -2.89
N ARG A 5 -46.21 22.62 -4.13
CA ARG A 5 -45.18 21.60 -4.40
C ARG A 5 -43.82 22.28 -4.25
N GLN A 6 -43.01 21.81 -3.30
CA GLN A 6 -41.60 22.17 -3.30
C GLN A 6 -40.98 21.63 -4.59
N PRO A 7 -40.30 22.47 -5.41
CA PRO A 7 -39.52 21.97 -6.52
C PRO A 7 -38.42 21.06 -5.96
N SER A 8 -38.24 19.86 -6.54
CA SER A 8 -37.13 19.00 -6.14
C SER A 8 -35.83 19.70 -6.51
N LEU A 9 -34.87 19.71 -5.59
CA LEU A 9 -33.56 20.34 -5.81
C LEU A 9 -32.70 19.57 -6.82
N PHE A 10 -33.02 18.30 -7.06
CA PHE A 10 -32.33 17.42 -7.99
C PHE A 10 -33.36 16.61 -8.77
N ASP A 11 -33.03 16.31 -10.03
CA ASP A 11 -33.74 15.29 -10.80
C ASP A 11 -33.29 13.88 -10.37
N ILE A 12 -34.13 12.88 -10.57
CA ILE A 12 -33.80 11.47 -10.27
C ILE A 12 -32.55 11.05 -11.06
N GLN A 13 -32.45 11.50 -12.31
CA GLN A 13 -31.31 11.23 -13.18
C GLN A 13 -30.01 11.86 -12.64
N GLU A 14 -30.07 13.12 -12.16
CA GLU A 14 -28.92 13.78 -11.53
C GLU A 14 -28.48 13.07 -10.25
N LEU A 15 -29.42 12.53 -9.47
CA LEU A 15 -29.10 11.75 -8.28
C LEU A 15 -28.35 10.45 -8.61
N TYR A 16 -28.72 9.76 -9.69
CA TYR A 16 -28.01 8.57 -10.17
C TYR A 16 -26.61 8.91 -10.70
N GLU A 17 -26.46 10.03 -11.40
CA GLU A 17 -25.15 10.48 -11.90
C GLU A 17 -24.22 10.95 -10.77
N MET A 18 -24.80 11.44 -9.67
CA MET A 18 -24.08 11.83 -8.45
C MET A 18 -23.82 10.65 -7.50
N GLU A 19 -24.32 9.45 -7.79
CA GLU A 19 -24.06 8.26 -6.97
C GLU A 19 -22.57 7.90 -7.04
N PRO A 20 -21.89 7.70 -5.89
CA PRO A 20 -20.49 7.29 -5.91
C PRO A 20 -20.35 5.96 -6.67
N THR A 21 -19.44 5.92 -7.63
CA THR A 21 -19.21 4.72 -8.44
C THR A 21 -18.72 3.57 -7.54
N HIS A 22 -19.55 2.53 -7.40
CA HIS A 22 -19.27 1.31 -6.62
C HIS A 22 -18.23 0.39 -7.29
N CYS A 23 -17.12 0.96 -7.76
CA CYS A 23 -16.13 0.26 -8.60
C CYS A 23 -15.55 -1.00 -7.94
N TYR A 24 -15.50 -1.03 -6.60
CA TYR A 24 -14.85 -2.11 -5.85
C TYR A 24 -15.83 -3.01 -5.12
N GLU A 25 -17.13 -2.71 -5.13
CA GLU A 25 -18.12 -3.49 -4.36
C GLU A 25 -18.17 -4.95 -4.82
N VAL A 26 -18.17 -5.18 -6.13
CA VAL A 26 -18.17 -6.54 -6.71
C VAL A 26 -16.94 -7.33 -6.25
N ILE A 27 -15.76 -6.70 -6.29
CA ILE A 27 -14.51 -7.32 -5.84
C ILE A 27 -14.58 -7.65 -4.35
N ILE A 28 -14.98 -6.68 -3.54
CA ILE A 28 -15.00 -6.81 -2.08
C ILE A 28 -16.06 -7.82 -1.62
N SER A 29 -17.23 -7.85 -2.25
CA SER A 29 -18.34 -8.76 -1.92
C SER A 29 -18.00 -10.25 -2.14
N SER A 30 -17.04 -10.54 -3.03
CA SER A 30 -16.54 -11.91 -3.26
C SER A 30 -15.58 -12.41 -2.18
N ILE A 31 -15.11 -11.52 -1.29
CA ILE A 31 -14.12 -11.82 -0.26
C ILE A 31 -14.83 -11.86 1.10
N ASP A 32 -14.59 -12.91 1.88
CA ASP A 32 -15.07 -13.03 3.25
C ASP A 32 -14.31 -12.06 4.18
N LEU A 33 -14.78 -10.80 4.22
CA LEU A 33 -14.19 -9.73 5.02
C LEU A 33 -14.38 -9.94 6.53
N ASP A 34 -15.43 -10.66 6.94
CA ASP A 34 -15.75 -10.86 8.36
C ASP A 34 -14.67 -11.68 9.06
N GLU A 35 -14.13 -12.70 8.39
CA GLU A 35 -13.00 -13.47 8.91
C GLU A 35 -11.74 -12.63 9.10
N ILE A 36 -11.46 -11.75 8.13
CA ILE A 36 -10.31 -10.85 8.17
C ILE A 36 -10.49 -9.83 9.30
N TYR A 37 -11.68 -9.26 9.41
CA TYR A 37 -12.02 -8.31 10.46
C TYR A 37 -11.90 -8.94 11.86
N TYR A 38 -12.43 -10.15 12.05
CA TYR A 38 -12.34 -10.87 13.32
C TYR A 38 -10.89 -11.22 13.72
N ALA A 39 -10.02 -11.47 12.73
CA ALA A 39 -8.62 -11.75 12.98
C ALA A 39 -7.84 -10.52 13.48
N VAL A 40 -8.16 -9.34 12.95
CA VAL A 40 -7.37 -8.11 13.17
C VAL A 40 -7.90 -7.29 14.35
N THR A 41 -9.19 -7.41 14.65
CA THR A 41 -9.84 -6.70 15.74
C THR A 41 -9.30 -7.11 17.11
N LYS A 42 -9.35 -6.14 18.03
CA LYS A 42 -8.87 -6.33 19.39
C LYS A 42 -9.82 -7.25 20.14
N LYS A 43 -9.34 -8.44 20.54
CA LYS A 43 -10.09 -9.41 21.35
C LYS A 43 -10.13 -9.05 22.84
N SER A 44 -9.18 -8.23 23.31
CA SER A 44 -9.08 -7.83 24.72
C SER A 44 -10.00 -6.65 25.05
N ARG A 45 -10.73 -6.76 26.16
CA ARG A 45 -11.55 -5.69 26.75
C ARG A 45 -10.74 -4.63 27.49
N PHE A 46 -9.45 -4.89 27.75
CA PHE A 46 -8.58 -4.02 28.53
C PHE A 46 -7.66 -3.17 27.64
N GLY A 47 -7.34 -1.95 28.09
CA GLY A 47 -6.50 -0.98 27.37
C GLY A 47 -7.30 0.07 26.58
N ALA A 48 -6.59 0.99 25.92
CA ALA A 48 -7.22 2.12 25.21
C ALA A 48 -8.28 1.66 24.19
N PRO A 49 -9.40 2.40 24.07
CA PRO A 49 -10.39 2.15 23.03
C PRO A 49 -9.74 2.35 21.66
N VAL A 50 -10.13 1.52 20.70
CA VAL A 50 -9.66 1.68 19.32
C VAL A 50 -10.70 2.51 18.57
N GLU A 51 -10.32 3.74 18.24
CA GLU A 51 -11.17 4.69 17.50
C GLU A 51 -11.09 4.50 15.97
N LEU A 52 -10.21 3.60 15.51
CA LEU A 52 -9.96 3.39 14.09
C LEU A 52 -10.99 2.46 13.46
N ASN A 53 -11.50 2.86 12.30
CA ASN A 53 -12.37 2.04 11.46
C ASN A 53 -11.57 0.96 10.74
N TYR A 54 -11.43 -0.21 11.37
CA TYR A 54 -10.69 -1.35 10.82
C TYR A 54 -11.29 -1.88 9.52
N ALA A 55 -12.62 -1.84 9.36
CA ALA A 55 -13.27 -2.33 8.15
C ALA A 55 -12.85 -1.49 6.93
N ALA A 56 -12.95 -0.16 7.05
CA ALA A 56 -12.52 0.76 6.01
C ALA A 56 -11.01 0.67 5.73
N MET A 57 -10.19 0.43 6.76
CA MET A 57 -8.73 0.21 6.60
C MET A 57 -8.39 -1.07 5.83
N ILE A 58 -9.15 -2.15 6.05
CA ILE A 58 -8.96 -3.42 5.33
C ILE A 58 -9.34 -3.21 3.86
N ILE A 59 -10.50 -2.61 3.61
CA ILE A 59 -10.98 -2.30 2.26
C ILE A 59 -9.99 -1.41 1.50
N SER A 60 -9.53 -0.31 2.12
CA SER A 60 -8.57 0.59 1.49
C SER A 60 -7.23 -0.10 1.20
N ALA A 61 -6.81 -1.04 2.05
CA ALA A 61 -5.62 -1.84 1.80
C ALA A 61 -5.79 -2.75 0.57
N PHE A 62 -6.95 -3.36 0.36
CA PHE A 62 -7.23 -4.13 -0.86
C PHE A 62 -7.26 -3.25 -2.11
N ILE A 63 -7.95 -2.10 -2.05
CA ILE A 63 -8.01 -1.14 -3.16
C ILE A 63 -6.60 -0.68 -3.55
N ARG A 64 -5.71 -0.48 -2.57
CA ARG A 64 -4.30 -0.16 -2.84
C ARG A 64 -3.63 -1.16 -3.79
N TYR A 65 -3.93 -2.46 -3.65
CA TYR A 65 -3.36 -3.50 -4.50
C TYR A 65 -4.00 -3.53 -5.88
N VAL A 66 -5.33 -3.33 -5.97
CA VAL A 66 -6.07 -3.25 -7.24
C VAL A 66 -5.58 -2.05 -8.07
N GLU A 67 -5.48 -0.88 -7.46
CA GLU A 67 -5.03 0.38 -8.09
C GLU A 67 -3.49 0.49 -8.21
N ARG A 68 -2.75 -0.52 -7.74
CA ARG A 68 -1.27 -0.55 -7.76
C ARG A 68 -0.61 0.67 -7.12
N ILE A 69 -1.24 1.27 -6.10
CA ILE A 69 -0.72 2.45 -5.40
C ILE A 69 0.59 2.10 -4.69
N PRO A 70 1.68 2.86 -4.92
CA PRO A 70 3.01 2.40 -4.55
C PRO A 70 3.25 2.43 -3.04
N THR A 71 2.84 3.49 -2.32
CA THR A 71 3.15 3.66 -0.89
C THR A 71 1.88 3.80 -0.04
N ILE A 72 1.99 3.45 1.25
CA ILE A 72 0.92 3.69 2.24
C ILE A 72 0.71 5.19 2.42
N LYS A 73 1.76 6.00 2.30
CA LYS A 73 1.66 7.46 2.34
C LYS A 73 0.76 8.00 1.24
N ASP A 74 0.87 7.46 0.03
CA ASP A 74 0.01 7.83 -1.09
C ASP A 74 -1.41 7.33 -0.86
N LEU A 75 -1.58 6.13 -0.28
CA LEU A 75 -2.90 5.63 0.13
C LEU A 75 -3.56 6.54 1.17
N VAL A 76 -2.83 7.04 2.18
CA VAL A 76 -3.37 7.95 3.20
C VAL A 76 -3.76 9.30 2.60
N LYS A 77 -2.99 9.81 1.64
CA LYS A 77 -3.33 11.04 0.90
C LYS A 77 -4.53 10.84 -0.02
N LEU A 78 -4.62 9.66 -0.64
CA LEU A 78 -5.68 9.25 -1.55
C LEU A 78 -6.82 8.54 -0.83
N ALA A 79 -6.85 8.54 0.52
CA ALA A 79 -7.93 7.92 1.28
C ALA A 79 -9.19 8.75 1.02
N PHE A 80 -9.85 8.38 -0.08
CA PHE A 80 -11.00 9.02 -0.66
C PHE A 80 -12.10 8.97 0.39
N LYS A 81 -12.65 10.15 0.69
CA LYS A 81 -13.67 10.43 1.69
C LYS A 81 -14.98 9.62 1.55
N LEU A 82 -15.15 8.72 0.56
CA LEU A 82 -16.42 8.01 0.33
C LEU A 82 -16.28 6.56 -0.19
N ASN A 83 -15.38 6.26 -1.13
CA ASN A 83 -15.40 4.95 -1.81
C ASN A 83 -14.80 3.77 -1.00
N CYS A 84 -14.03 4.05 0.06
CA CYS A 84 -13.41 3.01 0.89
C CYS A 84 -14.22 2.68 2.16
N GLY A 85 -15.40 3.30 2.35
CA GLY A 85 -16.25 3.09 3.54
C GLY A 85 -15.85 3.91 4.77
N PHE A 86 -14.98 4.92 4.64
CA PHE A 86 -14.73 5.90 5.70
C PHE A 86 -15.89 6.90 5.76
N LEU A 87 -16.43 7.15 6.96
CA LEU A 87 -17.37 8.24 7.17
C LEU A 87 -16.64 9.58 7.24
N VAL A 88 -17.33 10.68 6.96
CA VAL A 88 -16.76 12.04 7.06
C VAL A 88 -16.28 12.36 8.49
N SER A 89 -16.89 11.73 9.49
CA SER A 89 -16.54 11.85 10.91
C SER A 89 -15.36 10.95 11.34
N ASP A 90 -14.98 9.97 10.53
CA ASP A 90 -13.95 9.02 10.92
C ASP A 90 -12.57 9.67 10.90
N SER A 91 -11.73 9.34 11.87
CA SER A 91 -10.34 9.79 11.89
C SER A 91 -9.58 9.13 10.74
N VAL A 92 -8.85 9.92 9.94
CA VAL A 92 -7.98 9.38 8.90
C VAL A 92 -6.86 8.56 9.55
N PRO A 93 -6.75 7.26 9.24
CA PRO A 93 -5.73 6.41 9.83
C PRO A 93 -4.32 6.84 9.39
N SER A 94 -3.39 6.85 10.34
CA SER A 94 -1.99 7.17 10.07
C SER A 94 -1.24 6.01 9.39
N GLU A 95 -0.10 6.30 8.78
CA GLU A 95 0.78 5.28 8.18
C GLU A 95 1.19 4.18 9.18
N ALA A 96 1.50 4.56 10.42
CA ALA A 96 1.81 3.62 11.50
C ALA A 96 0.62 2.69 11.82
N SER A 97 -0.61 3.17 11.64
CA SER A 97 -1.82 2.38 11.87
C SER A 97 -1.97 1.29 10.81
N TYR A 98 -1.71 1.62 9.54
CA TYR A 98 -1.65 0.63 8.46
C TYR A 98 -0.51 -0.37 8.66
N SER A 99 0.69 0.09 9.05
CA SER A 99 1.80 -0.83 9.34
C SER A 99 1.42 -1.87 10.39
N ARG A 100 0.79 -1.45 11.51
CA ARG A 100 0.28 -2.36 12.55
C ARG A 100 -0.79 -3.31 12.03
N LEU A 101 -1.68 -2.84 11.16
CA LEU A 101 -2.71 -3.66 10.50
C LEU A 101 -2.05 -4.79 9.68
N LEU A 102 -1.10 -4.44 8.81
CA LEU A 102 -0.41 -5.39 7.95
C LEU A 102 0.39 -6.41 8.77
N SER A 103 1.07 -6.00 9.84
CA SER A 103 1.77 -6.93 10.73
C SER A 103 0.81 -7.95 11.33
N LYS A 104 -0.33 -7.53 11.87
CA LYS A 104 -1.36 -8.44 12.39
C LYS A 104 -1.88 -9.40 11.33
N LEU A 105 -2.12 -8.91 10.11
CA LEU A 105 -2.58 -9.74 9.01
C LEU A 105 -1.55 -10.82 8.68
N SER A 106 -0.26 -10.44 8.59
CA SER A 106 0.83 -11.37 8.30
C SER A 106 1.02 -12.45 9.37
N GLU A 107 0.72 -12.15 10.63
CA GLU A 107 0.82 -13.12 11.74
C GLU A 107 -0.37 -14.10 11.79
N SER A 108 -1.52 -13.73 11.20
CA SER A 108 -2.79 -14.43 11.41
C SER A 108 -3.11 -15.55 10.41
N ASN A 109 -2.34 -15.68 9.32
CA ASN A 109 -2.59 -16.59 8.18
C ASN A 109 -4.03 -16.54 7.61
N VAL A 110 -4.81 -15.51 7.91
CA VAL A 110 -6.22 -15.45 7.52
C VAL A 110 -6.39 -15.20 6.02
N LEU A 111 -5.49 -14.42 5.41
CA LEU A 111 -5.52 -14.16 3.98
C LEU A 111 -5.37 -15.45 3.15
N GLU A 112 -4.52 -16.38 3.59
CA GLU A 112 -4.35 -17.68 2.92
C GLU A 112 -5.64 -18.52 2.99
N LYS A 113 -6.33 -18.52 4.13
CA LYS A 113 -7.59 -19.25 4.31
C LYS A 113 -8.70 -18.68 3.44
N VAL A 114 -8.82 -17.34 3.40
CA VAL A 114 -9.82 -16.67 2.56
C VAL A 114 -9.52 -16.93 1.09
N GLN A 115 -8.26 -16.87 0.69
CA GLN A 115 -7.84 -17.22 -0.68
C GLN A 115 -8.21 -18.67 -1.01
N GLU A 116 -7.93 -19.63 -0.14
CA GLU A 116 -8.26 -21.04 -0.35
C GLU A 116 -9.77 -21.26 -0.54
N LYS A 117 -10.61 -20.55 0.22
CA LYS A 117 -12.07 -20.59 0.05
C LYS A 117 -12.50 -20.08 -1.33
N VAL A 118 -11.99 -18.92 -1.75
CA VAL A 118 -12.32 -18.33 -3.06
C VAL A 118 -11.88 -19.26 -4.19
N VAL A 119 -10.69 -19.85 -4.10
CA VAL A 119 -10.20 -20.82 -5.09
C VAL A 119 -11.06 -22.08 -5.12
N ARG A 120 -11.44 -22.63 -3.96
CA ARG A 120 -12.35 -23.79 -3.88
C ARG A 120 -13.71 -23.50 -4.50
N GLN A 121 -14.26 -22.30 -4.24
CA GLN A 121 -15.51 -21.87 -4.83
C GLN A 121 -15.39 -21.82 -6.36
N ALA A 122 -14.34 -21.19 -6.88
CA ALA A 122 -14.08 -21.11 -8.33
C ALA A 122 -13.91 -22.49 -9.00
N ILE A 123 -13.30 -23.45 -8.30
CA ILE A 123 -13.22 -24.85 -8.77
C ILE A 123 -14.62 -25.49 -8.80
N SER A 124 -15.41 -25.33 -7.74
CA SER A 124 -16.75 -25.92 -7.65
C SER A 124 -17.73 -25.34 -8.68
N GLU A 125 -17.57 -24.07 -9.03
CA GLU A 125 -18.36 -23.37 -10.06
C GLU A 125 -17.85 -23.65 -11.49
N GLY A 126 -16.72 -24.35 -11.63
CA GLY A 126 -16.13 -24.73 -12.92
C GLY A 126 -15.37 -23.60 -13.63
N PHE A 127 -15.06 -22.50 -12.94
CA PHE A 127 -14.20 -21.43 -13.49
C PHE A 127 -12.75 -21.87 -13.62
N ILE A 128 -12.29 -22.75 -12.72
CA ILE A 128 -10.95 -23.34 -12.75
C ILE A 128 -11.10 -24.82 -13.13
N ILE A 129 -10.56 -25.20 -14.28
CA ILE A 129 -10.60 -26.57 -14.82
C ILE A 129 -9.21 -27.21 -14.64
N ASP A 130 -9.16 -28.47 -14.22
CA ASP A 130 -7.93 -29.20 -13.89
C ASP A 130 -7.09 -29.62 -15.12
N ASP A 131 -7.62 -29.40 -16.33
CA ASP A 131 -7.06 -29.96 -17.56
C ASP A 131 -5.84 -29.19 -18.10
N THR A 132 -5.61 -27.93 -17.69
CA THR A 132 -4.50 -27.13 -18.20
C THR A 132 -3.96 -26.16 -17.15
N ILE A 133 -2.75 -26.45 -16.66
CA ILE A 133 -2.03 -25.59 -15.71
C ILE A 133 -1.13 -24.63 -16.50
N ALA A 134 -1.45 -23.34 -16.49
CA ALA A 134 -0.57 -22.29 -17.01
C ALA A 134 0.28 -21.73 -15.85
N ILE A 135 1.59 -21.99 -15.86
CA ILE A 135 2.54 -21.43 -14.89
C ILE A 135 3.26 -20.26 -15.57
N ASP A 136 2.94 -19.04 -15.15
CA ASP A 136 3.68 -17.84 -15.54
C ASP A 136 4.35 -17.23 -14.30
N ALA A 137 5.59 -16.77 -14.46
CA ALA A 137 6.39 -16.20 -13.38
C ALA A 137 6.74 -14.76 -13.70
N THR A 138 6.07 -13.81 -13.04
CA THR A 138 6.42 -12.38 -13.14
C THR A 138 7.52 -12.04 -12.14
N HIS A 139 8.69 -11.62 -12.62
CA HIS A 139 9.76 -11.12 -11.75
C HIS A 139 9.33 -9.79 -11.10
N PHE A 140 9.21 -9.78 -9.77
CA PHE A 140 8.93 -8.57 -9.02
C PHE A 140 10.21 -8.05 -8.37
N GLU A 141 10.73 -6.93 -8.86
CA GLU A 141 11.87 -6.26 -8.23
C GLU A 141 11.44 -5.67 -6.88
N ALA A 142 12.14 -6.07 -5.82
CA ALA A 142 11.92 -5.49 -4.50
C ALA A 142 12.24 -3.99 -4.57
N ARG A 143 11.26 -3.12 -4.29
CA ARG A 143 11.47 -1.66 -4.33
C ARG A 143 12.50 -1.15 -3.33
N ASP A 144 12.71 -1.89 -2.24
CA ASP A 144 13.69 -1.59 -1.20
C ASP A 144 14.98 -2.42 -1.35
N GLN A 145 15.19 -3.06 -2.51
CA GLN A 145 16.46 -3.73 -2.78
C GLN A 145 17.56 -2.67 -2.71
N SER A 146 18.39 -2.79 -1.67
CA SER A 146 19.59 -1.97 -1.57
C SER A 146 20.36 -2.15 -2.88
N PRO A 147 20.83 -1.07 -3.53
CA PRO A 147 21.59 -1.20 -4.77
C PRO A 147 22.69 -2.23 -4.53
N PRO A 148 22.92 -3.15 -5.50
CA PRO A 148 23.93 -4.18 -5.35
C PRO A 148 25.21 -3.50 -4.87
N LYS A 149 25.72 -3.94 -3.71
CA LYS A 149 27.00 -3.42 -3.20
C LYS A 149 28.00 -3.62 -4.32
N ALA A 150 28.38 -2.53 -4.98
CA ALA A 150 29.45 -2.57 -5.96
C ALA A 150 30.62 -3.29 -5.28
N GLU A 151 31.04 -4.41 -5.85
CA GLU A 151 32.21 -5.12 -5.37
C GLU A 151 33.34 -4.10 -5.37
N LYS A 152 33.73 -3.65 -4.16
CA LYS A 152 34.88 -2.76 -4.05
C LYS A 152 36.04 -3.56 -4.64
N PRO A 153 36.68 -3.10 -5.73
CA PRO A 153 37.85 -3.79 -6.25
C PRO A 153 38.80 -3.98 -5.07
N LYS A 154 39.31 -5.20 -4.88
CA LYS A 154 40.28 -5.50 -3.82
C LYS A 154 41.37 -4.44 -3.89
N ASN A 155 41.37 -3.53 -2.92
CA ASN A 155 42.31 -2.43 -2.90
C ASN A 155 43.72 -3.05 -2.87
N ALA A 156 44.53 -2.78 -3.90
CA ALA A 156 45.96 -3.01 -3.83
C ALA A 156 46.51 -2.34 -2.55
N PRO A 157 47.53 -2.93 -1.90
CA PRO A 157 48.00 -2.45 -0.60
C PRO A 157 48.29 -0.95 -0.64
N LYS A 158 47.56 -0.18 0.17
CA LYS A 158 47.73 1.27 0.27
C LYS A 158 49.18 1.56 0.68
N LYS A 159 49.93 2.30 -0.16
CA LYS A 159 51.19 2.92 0.28
C LYS A 159 50.89 3.77 1.52
N ARG A 160 51.57 3.50 2.63
CA ARG A 160 51.52 4.34 3.84
C ARG A 160 52.16 5.69 3.49
N GLY A 161 51.34 6.72 3.32
CA GLY A 161 51.77 8.08 3.02
C GLY A 161 50.60 9.00 2.70
N ARG A 162 50.79 10.30 2.93
CA ARG A 162 49.84 11.37 2.60
C ARG A 162 49.64 11.42 1.08
N LYS A 163 48.39 11.35 0.60
CA LYS A 163 48.06 11.58 -0.82
C LYS A 163 48.56 12.95 -1.27
N SER A 164 49.05 13.07 -2.51
CA SER A 164 49.46 14.36 -3.06
C SER A 164 48.24 15.30 -3.16
N LYS A 165 48.46 16.62 -3.14
CA LYS A 165 47.38 17.62 -3.14
C LYS A 165 46.49 17.50 -4.38
N GLU A 166 47.08 17.17 -5.52
CA GLU A 166 46.41 17.05 -6.82
C GLU A 166 45.48 15.83 -6.89
N GLU A 167 45.90 14.69 -6.32
CA GLU A 167 45.08 13.47 -6.24
C GLU A 167 43.85 13.66 -5.32
N ARG A 168 43.97 14.53 -4.32
CA ARG A 168 42.86 14.87 -3.43
C ARG A 168 41.82 15.74 -4.12
N ASP A 169 42.27 16.70 -4.93
CA ASP A 169 41.37 17.60 -5.65
C ASP A 169 40.62 16.87 -6.77
N GLN A 170 41.28 15.94 -7.47
CA GLN A 170 40.62 15.05 -8.43
C GLN A 170 39.59 14.14 -7.74
N TRP A 171 39.92 13.58 -6.58
CA TRP A 171 38.98 12.77 -5.81
C TRP A 171 37.76 13.56 -5.32
N LEU A 172 37.95 14.82 -4.90
CA LEU A 172 36.85 15.70 -4.49
C LEU A 172 35.92 16.05 -5.66
N LYS A 173 36.48 16.27 -6.86
CA LYS A 173 35.70 16.49 -8.08
C LYS A 173 34.87 15.26 -8.46
N GLU A 174 35.47 14.07 -8.45
CA GLU A 174 34.74 12.82 -8.71
C GLU A 174 33.64 12.54 -7.69
N GLN A 175 33.83 12.93 -6.41
CA GLN A 175 32.77 12.81 -5.40
C GLN A 175 31.65 13.81 -5.66
N ALA A 176 31.98 15.05 -6.03
CA ALA A 176 31.00 16.09 -6.33
C ALA A 176 30.17 15.76 -7.59
N GLU A 177 30.79 15.23 -8.64
CA GLU A 177 30.09 14.76 -9.84
C GLU A 177 29.17 13.57 -9.52
N LYS A 178 29.64 12.61 -8.71
CA LYS A 178 28.79 11.50 -8.22
C LYS A 178 27.67 11.96 -7.29
N GLU A 179 27.77 13.11 -6.66
CA GLU A 179 26.69 13.71 -5.87
C GLU A 179 25.72 14.51 -6.72
N ALA A 180 26.19 15.16 -7.78
CA ALA A 180 25.37 15.89 -8.75
C ALA A 180 24.57 14.94 -9.68
N ASP A 181 25.17 13.81 -10.07
CA ASP A 181 24.53 12.80 -10.92
C ASP A 181 23.58 11.87 -10.15
N LYS A 182 23.45 12.03 -8.82
CA LYS A 182 22.44 11.30 -8.06
C LYS A 182 21.06 11.86 -8.36
N PRO A 183 20.08 11.02 -8.76
CA PRO A 183 18.71 11.48 -8.92
C PRO A 183 18.17 11.99 -7.57
N LEU A 184 17.27 12.98 -7.60
CA LEU A 184 16.64 13.65 -6.44
C LEU A 184 16.03 12.69 -5.39
N TYR A 185 15.84 11.42 -5.75
CA TYR A 185 15.31 10.37 -4.87
C TYR A 185 16.30 9.86 -3.80
N VAL A 186 17.63 9.98 -4.01
CA VAL A 186 18.64 9.50 -3.03
C VAL A 186 19.05 10.58 -2.03
N SER A 187 18.93 11.87 -2.38
CA SER A 187 19.36 13.00 -1.54
C SER A 187 18.55 13.15 -0.24
N VAL A 188 17.38 12.50 -0.14
CA VAL A 188 16.53 12.55 1.07
C VAL A 188 17.01 11.56 2.15
N LYS A 189 17.77 10.50 1.80
CA LYS A 189 18.23 9.48 2.78
C LYS A 189 19.48 9.87 3.57
N SER A 190 20.18 10.96 3.24
CA SER A 190 21.39 11.40 3.96
C SER A 190 21.14 12.45 5.05
N CYS A 191 19.91 12.97 5.18
CA CYS A 191 19.51 13.88 6.26
C CYS A 191 18.61 13.17 7.27
N THR A 192 19.19 12.33 8.13
CA THR A 192 18.59 11.97 9.42
C THR A 192 19.62 12.30 10.52
N PRO A 193 19.35 13.26 11.42
CA PRO A 193 20.24 13.52 12.54
C PRO A 193 20.15 12.37 13.56
N SER A 194 21.32 11.98 14.04
CA SER A 194 21.54 11.15 15.23
C SER A 194 20.99 11.80 16.50
#